data_AF-A0A661C0S8-F1
#
_entry.id   AF-A0A661C0S8-F1
#
_cell.length_a   1.000
_cell.length_b   1.000
_cell.length_c   1.000
_cell.angle_alpha   90.00
_cell.angle_beta   90.00
_cell.angle_gamma   90.00
#
_symmetry.space_group_name_H-M   'P 1'
#
loop_
_entity.id
_entity.type
_entity.pdbx_description
1 polymer ?
#
loop_
_entity_poly.entity_id
_entity_poly.type
_entity_poly.pdbx_seq_one_letter_code
_entity_poly.pdbx_strand_id
1 'polypeptide(L)' 'MIGKKYEISGMTLEITADAGEKWQTINITTKEIVYFNKTQLQNAIKLGKASEVLDDAEEQVKG' A
#
# COMPACT_ATOMS: atom_id res chain seq x y z
N MET A 1 2.93 -7.22 6.34
CA MET A 1 2.54 -6.32 5.22
C MET A 1 1.25 -5.57 5.52
N ILE A 2 0.33 -6.11 6.32
CA ILE A 2 -0.83 -5.35 6.81
C ILE A 2 -0.35 -4.05 7.48
N GLY A 3 -1.01 -2.94 7.17
CA GLY A 3 -0.65 -1.58 7.59
C GLY A 3 0.38 -0.88 6.69
N LYS A 4 1.02 -1.59 5.75
CA LYS A 4 1.94 -0.96 4.80
C LYS A 4 1.19 -0.25 3.70
N LYS A 5 1.75 0.90 3.28
CA LYS A 5 1.25 1.71 2.18
C LYS A 5 2.18 1.60 0.97
N TYR A 6 1.59 1.55 -0.21
CA TYR A 6 2.31 1.48 -1.48
C TYR A 6 1.78 2.50 -2.45
N GLU A 7 2.67 3.19 -3.17
CA GLU A 7 2.32 4.01 -4.32
C GLU A 7 2.45 3.17 -5.59
N ILE A 8 1.41 3.16 -6.42
CA ILE A 8 1.40 2.51 -7.73
C ILE A 8 0.78 3.48 -8.73
N SER A 9 1.58 3.98 -9.68
CA SER A 9 1.09 4.91 -10.72
C SER A 9 0.31 6.11 -10.17
N GLY A 10 0.74 6.68 -9.04
CA GLY A 10 0.08 7.81 -8.37
C GLY A 10 -1.12 7.45 -7.49
N MET A 11 -1.47 6.17 -7.35
CA MET A 11 -2.45 5.70 -6.36
C MET A 11 -1.74 5.24 -5.11
N THR A 12 -2.17 5.73 -3.95
CA THR A 12 -1.71 5.23 -2.65
C THR A 12 -2.67 4.17 -2.13
N LEU A 13 -2.15 2.97 -1.89
CA LEU A 13 -2.90 1.81 -1.44
C LEU A 13 -2.37 1.34 -0.08
N GLU A 14 -3.25 1.14 0.89
CA GLU A 14 -2.89 0.55 2.18
C GLU A 14 -3.37 -0.90 2.25
N ILE A 15 -2.51 -1.83 2.67
CA ILE A 15 -2.90 -3.22 2.88
C ILE A 15 -3.67 -3.34 4.20
N THR A 16 -4.97 -3.65 4.13
CA THR A 16 -5.84 -3.74 5.31
C THR A 16 -6.04 -5.16 5.80
N ALA A 17 -5.94 -6.17 4.92
CA ALA A 17 -6.12 -7.57 5.31
C ALA A 17 -5.39 -8.56 4.39
N ASP A 18 -5.10 -9.73 4.94
CA ASP A 18 -4.64 -10.88 4.18
C ASP A 18 -5.83 -11.71 3.70
N ALA A 19 -5.94 -11.91 2.38
CA ALA A 19 -7.01 -12.66 1.74
C ALA A 19 -6.44 -13.84 0.93
N GLY A 20 -5.50 -14.58 1.51
CA GLY A 20 -4.92 -15.79 0.90
C GLY A 20 -3.92 -15.46 -0.20
N GLU A 21 -4.29 -15.60 -1.47
CA GLU A 21 -3.40 -15.23 -2.61
C GLU A 21 -3.40 -13.74 -2.92
N LYS A 22 -4.35 -13.01 -2.33
CA LYS A 22 -4.51 -11.58 -2.50
C LYS A 22 -4.34 -10.85 -1.18
N TRP A 23 -4.01 -9.58 -1.26
CA TRP A 23 -4.23 -8.63 -0.18
C TRP A 23 -5.49 -7.83 -0.47
N GLN A 24 -6.28 -7.61 0.57
CA GLN A 24 -7.27 -6.55 0.54
C GLN A 24 -6.54 -5.24 0.81
N THR A 25 -6.76 -4.26 -0.05
CA THR A 25 -6.21 -2.92 0.08
C THR A 25 -7.31 -1.88 0.04
N ILE A 26 -7.07 -0.72 0.64
CA ILE A 26 -7.90 0.47 0.45
C ILE A 26 -7.10 1.50 -0.34
N ASN A 27 -7.70 2.04 -1.39
CA ASN A 27 -7.16 3.21 -2.06
C ASN A 27 -7.42 4.43 -1.18
N ILE A 28 -6.36 5.09 -0.71
CA ILE A 28 -6.47 6.19 0.24
C ILE A 28 -7.15 7.40 -0.42
N THR A 29 -6.94 7.60 -1.73
CA THR A 29 -7.49 8.71 -2.50
C THR A 29 -8.97 8.50 -2.81
N THR A 30 -9.36 7.32 -3.33
CA THR A 30 -10.76 7.06 -3.74
C THR A 30 -11.62 6.45 -2.63
N LYS A 31 -11.01 5.98 -1.54
CA LYS A 31 -11.64 5.21 -0.45
C LYS A 31 -12.23 3.86 -0.87
N GLU A 32 -11.90 3.39 -2.07
CA GLU A 32 -12.38 2.11 -2.58
C GLU A 32 -11.53 0.94 -2.10
N ILE A 33 -12.18 -0.21 -1.92
CA ILE A 33 -11.50 -1.47 -1.60
C ILE A 33 -11.06 -2.13 -2.90
N VAL A 34 -9.78 -2.46 -3.01
CA VAL A 34 -9.18 -3.12 -4.18
C VAL A 34 -8.40 -4.34 -3.71
N TYR A 35 -8.53 -5.45 -4.44
CA TYR A 35 -7.81 -6.69 -4.14
C TYR A 35 -6.62 -6.88 -5.08
N PHE A 36 -5.42 -6.95 -4.51
CA PHE A 36 -4.18 -7.14 -5.27
C PHE A 36 -3.62 -8.54 -5.09
N ASN A 37 -3.23 -9.19 -6.18
CA ASN A 37 -2.47 -10.42 -6.08
C ASN A 37 -1.08 -10.15 -5.48
N LYS A 38 -0.70 -10.92 -4.46
CA LYS A 38 0.54 -10.69 -3.70
C LYS A 38 1.78 -10.74 -4.61
N THR A 39 1.83 -11.73 -5.51
CA THR A 39 2.94 -11.92 -6.45
C THR A 39 3.04 -10.76 -7.43
N GLN A 40 1.90 -10.23 -7.90
CA GLN A 40 1.89 -9.07 -8.80
C GLN A 40 2.43 -7.82 -8.12
N LEU A 41 2.00 -7.52 -6.89
CA LEU A 41 2.49 -6.36 -6.14
C LEU A 41 3.99 -6.48 -5.87
N GLN A 42 4.45 -7.66 -5.41
CA GLN A 42 5.87 -7.92 -5.18
C GLN A 42 6.71 -7.76 -6.45
N ASN A 43 6.21 -8.21 -7.60
CA ASN A 43 6.88 -8.03 -8.88
C ASN A 43 6.90 -6.56 -9.32
N ALA A 44 5.80 -5.82 -9.11
CA ALA A 44 5.77 -4.38 -9.38
C ALA A 44 6.81 -3.62 -8.56
N ILE A 45 6.98 -3.98 -7.28
CA ILE A 45 8.02 -3.41 -6.41
C ILE A 45 9.41 -3.72 -6.96
N LYS A 46 9.69 -4.99 -7.28
CA LYS A 46 11.00 -5.41 -7.84
C LYS A 46 11.33 -4.70 -9.17
N LEU A 47 10.31 -4.39 -9.97
CA LEU A 47 10.45 -3.69 -11.25
C LEU A 47 10.47 -2.15 -11.10
N GLY A 48 10.41 -1.61 -9.88
CA GLY A 48 10.37 -0.16 -9.64
C GLY A 48 9.07 0.52 -10.09
N LYS A 49 8.00 -0.25 -10.29
CA LYS A 49 6.66 0.24 -10.67
C LYS A 49 5.77 0.55 -9.47
N ALA A 50 6.19 0.11 -8.30
CA ALA A 50 5.55 0.38 -7.03
C ALA A 50 6.62 0.67 -5.97
N SER A 51 6.34 1.60 -5.06
CA SER A 51 7.23 1.97 -3.95
C SER A 51 6.47 1.90 -2.64
N GLU A 52 7.14 1.47 -1.57
CA GLU A 52 6.59 1.58 -0.21
C GLU A 52 6.57 3.06 0.19
N VAL A 53 5.42 3.53 0.66
CA VAL A 53 5.27 4.86 1.23
C VAL A 53 5.50 4.72 2.72
N LEU A 54 6.55 5.34 3.23
CA LEU A 54 6.73 5.52 4.65
C LEU A 54 5.80 6.65 5.08
N ASP A 55 4.92 6.40 6.05
CA ASP A 55 4.28 7.52 6.72
C ASP A 55 5.37 8.20 7.55
N ASP A 56 5.76 9.42 7.16
CA ASP A 56 6.52 10.33 8.01
C ASP A 56 5.62 10.82 9.16
N ALA A 57 5.18 9.90 10.02
CA ALA A 57 4.57 10.22 11.29
C ALA A 57 5.66 10.33 12.38
N GLU A 58 6.70 11.12 12.10
CA GLU A 58 7.65 11.61 13.11
C GLU A 58 7.91 13.10 12.92
N GLU A 59 6.89 13.94 13.08
CA GLU A 59 7.06 15.31 13.61
C GLU A 59 5.69 15.92 13.89
N GLN A 60 5.15 15.76 15.10
CA GLN A 60 4.43 16.78 15.89
C GLN A 60 4.31 16.30 17.35
N VAL A 61 5.45 16.19 18.05
CA VAL A 61 5.50 16.36 19.51
C VAL A 61 6.44 17.52 19.81
N LYS A 62 6.02 18.71 19.40
CA LYS A 62 6.48 19.98 19.99
C LYS A 62 5.23 20.82 20.26
N GLY A 63 4.79 20.75 21.51
CA GLY A 63 3.73 21.55 22.10
C GLY A 63 3.75 21.32 23.59
#